data_AF-D9RXU4-F1
#
_entry.id   AF-D9RXU4-F1
#
_cell.length_a   1.000
_cell.length_b   1.000
_cell.length_c   1.000
_cell.angle_alpha   90.00
_cell.angle_beta   90.00
_cell.angle_gamma   90.00
#
_symmetry.space_group_name_H-M   'P 1'
#
loop_
_entity.id
_entity.type
_entity.pdbx_description
1 polymer ?
#
loop_
_entity_poly.entity_id
_entity_poly.type
_entity_poly.pdbx_seq_one_letter_code
_entity_poly.pdbx_strand_id
1 'polypeptide(L)'
;MSRRKNQANSEPEKELEKLKEEVAKELHLDDDIRERGWENLTTREAGKIGGHMVKKMINLAKREIDREDGKIDIEDKNDESGNR
;
A
#
# COMPACT_ATOMS: atom_id res chain seq x y z
N MET A 1 -29.36 7.19 -6.01
CA MET A 1 -28.53 8.33 -6.49
C MET A 1 -27.17 8.25 -5.81
N SER A 2 -26.14 7.98 -6.61
CA SER A 2 -24.76 7.72 -6.19
C SER A 2 -24.17 8.92 -5.42
N ARG A 3 -23.63 8.67 -4.22
CA ARG A 3 -23.06 9.68 -3.32
C ARG A 3 -21.77 10.21 -3.96
N ARG A 4 -21.86 11.34 -4.66
CA ARG A 4 -20.70 11.96 -5.33
C ARG A 4 -19.66 12.39 -4.30
N LYS A 5 -18.42 12.04 -4.62
CA LYS A 5 -17.15 12.28 -3.92
C LYS A 5 -17.02 13.71 -3.40
N ASN A 6 -17.20 13.88 -2.09
CA ASN A 6 -16.52 14.90 -1.31
C ASN A 6 -15.66 14.14 -0.30
N GLN A 7 -14.58 13.48 -0.77
CA GLN A 7 -13.62 12.85 0.15
C GLN A 7 -12.72 13.95 0.68
N ALA A 8 -12.89 14.22 1.97
CA ALA A 8 -12.07 15.12 2.74
C ALA A 8 -10.63 14.62 2.72
N ASN A 9 -9.73 15.55 2.35
CA ASN A 9 -8.30 15.45 2.17
C ASN A 9 -7.57 15.04 3.48
N SER A 10 -7.82 13.81 3.92
CA SER A 10 -7.33 13.27 5.18
C SER A 10 -5.82 13.06 5.11
N GLU A 11 -5.13 13.20 6.26
CA GLU A 11 -3.69 12.92 6.35
C GLU A 11 -3.28 11.57 5.74
N PRO A 12 -3.99 10.44 5.98
CA PRO A 12 -3.62 9.16 5.36
C PRO A 12 -3.80 9.14 3.83
N GLU A 13 -4.76 9.87 3.26
CA GLU A 13 -4.90 9.97 1.80
C GLU A 13 -3.70 10.68 1.18
N LYS A 14 -3.17 11.73 1.83
CA LYS A 14 -1.99 12.47 1.36
C LYS A 14 -0.73 11.64 1.45
N GLU A 15 -0.56 10.87 2.52
CA GLU A 15 0.58 9.95 2.66
C GLU A 15 0.53 8.84 1.62
N LEU A 16 -0.66 8.30 1.36
CA LEU A 16 -0.85 7.30 0.33
C LEU A 16 -0.50 7.85 -1.06
N GLU A 17 -0.92 9.08 -1.38
CA GLU A 17 -0.60 9.72 -2.66
C GLU A 17 0.91 9.92 -2.83
N LYS A 18 1.61 10.40 -1.79
CA LYS A 18 3.08 10.52 -1.79
C LYS A 18 3.76 9.17 -2.04
N LEU A 19 3.28 8.11 -1.40
CA LEU A 19 3.84 6.77 -1.58
C LEU A 19 3.64 6.26 -3.02
N LYS A 20 2.49 6.54 -3.64
CA LYS A 20 2.27 6.21 -5.06
C LYS A 20 3.26 6.93 -5.96
N GLU A 21 3.44 8.24 -5.76
CA GLU A 21 4.37 9.06 -6.55
C GLU A 21 5.83 8.59 -6.39
N GLU A 22 6.25 8.30 -5.15
CA GLU A 22 7.59 7.79 -4.86
C GLU A 22 7.85 6.45 -5.56
N VAL A 23 6.91 5.51 -5.44
CA VAL A 23 7.03 4.19 -6.07
C VAL A 23 6.99 4.29 -7.59
N ALA A 24 6.14 5.16 -8.15
CA ALA A 24 6.11 5.40 -9.59
C ALA A 24 7.46 5.88 -10.12
N LYS A 25 8.09 6.83 -9.39
CA LYS A 25 9.41 7.35 -9.74
C LYS A 25 10.52 6.31 -9.65
N GLU A 26 10.50 5.45 -8.63
CA GLU A 26 11.46 4.34 -8.52
C GLU A 26 11.32 3.30 -9.63
N LEU A 27 10.11 3.14 -10.15
CA LEU A 27 9.81 2.22 -11.24
C LEU A 27 9.99 2.87 -12.63
N HIS A 28 10.38 4.14 -12.70
CA HIS A 28 10.45 4.93 -13.93
C HIS A 28 9.12 4.95 -14.72
N LEU A 29 8.00 5.00 -13.98
CA LEU A 29 6.65 5.12 -14.54
C LEU A 29 6.07 6.52 -14.32
N ASP A 30 6.81 7.43 -13.69
CA ASP A 30 6.38 8.79 -13.41
C ASP A 30 6.20 9.63 -14.68
N ASP A 31 7.07 9.44 -15.68
CA ASP A 31 6.91 10.09 -16.99
C ASP A 31 5.64 9.63 -17.70
N ASP A 32 5.39 8.32 -17.71
CA ASP A 32 4.17 7.73 -18.26
C ASP A 32 2.92 8.28 -17.55
N ILE A 33 2.92 8.31 -16.22
CA ILE A 33 1.80 8.86 -15.44
C ILE A 33 1.57 10.33 -15.78
N ARG A 34 2.64 11.11 -15.97
CA ARG A 34 2.55 12.52 -16.31
C ARG A 34 2.01 12.74 -17.73
N GLU A 35 2.36 11.88 -18.68
CA GLU A 35 1.94 12.02 -20.07
C GLU A 35 0.52 11.51 -20.31
N ARG A 36 0.20 10.30 -19.82
CA ARG A 36 -1.08 9.63 -20.08
C ARG A 36 -2.04 9.60 -18.90
N GLY A 37 -1.60 9.89 -17.68
CA GLY A 37 -2.43 9.79 -16.48
C GLY A 37 -2.49 8.39 -15.88
N TRP A 38 -2.89 8.32 -14.62
CA TRP A 38 -2.99 7.07 -13.85
C TRP A 38 -4.00 6.08 -14.44
N GLU A 39 -5.11 6.58 -14.99
CA GLU A 39 -6.19 5.80 -15.58
C GLU A 39 -5.79 5.08 -16.88
N ASN A 40 -4.72 5.53 -17.54
CA ASN A 40 -4.23 4.97 -18.80
C ASN A 40 -2.99 4.07 -18.62
N LEU A 41 -2.61 3.77 -17.37
CA LEU A 41 -1.62 2.73 -17.09
C LEU A 41 -2.16 1.35 -17.50
N THR A 42 -1.30 0.51 -18.04
CA THR A 42 -1.64 -0.90 -18.25
C THR A 42 -1.82 -1.58 -16.90
N THR A 43 -2.62 -2.65 -16.86
CA THR A 43 -2.81 -3.45 -15.64
C THR A 43 -1.49 -3.94 -15.05
N ARG A 44 -0.48 -4.19 -15.90
CA ARG A 44 0.86 -4.61 -15.45
C ARG A 44 1.61 -3.49 -14.74
N GLU A 45 1.52 -2.26 -15.24
CA GLU A 45 2.19 -1.09 -14.63
C GLU A 45 1.52 -0.69 -13.33
N ALA A 46 0.19 -0.58 -13.33
CA ALA A 46 -0.57 -0.32 -12.11
C ALA A 46 -0.32 -1.42 -11.05
N GLY A 47 -0.29 -2.69 -11.46
CA GLY A 47 0.03 -3.81 -10.59
C GLY A 47 1.47 -3.78 -10.04
N LYS A 48 2.45 -3.38 -10.85
CA LYS A 48 3.84 -3.19 -10.40
C LYS A 48 3.91 -2.13 -9.31
N ILE A 49 3.27 -0.97 -9.51
CA ILE A 49 3.24 0.11 -8.52
C ILE A 49 2.61 -0.38 -7.22
N GLY A 50 1.39 -0.93 -7.28
CA GLY A 50 0.70 -1.43 -6.09
C GLY A 50 1.49 -2.50 -5.32
N GLY A 51 2.12 -3.44 -6.03
CA GLY A 51 2.96 -4.47 -5.41
C GLY A 51 4.19 -3.91 -4.70
N HIS A 52 4.84 -2.89 -5.28
CA HIS A 52 5.99 -2.23 -4.65
C HIS A 52 5.58 -1.41 -3.42
N MET A 53 4.41 -0.77 -3.46
CA MET A 53 3.86 -0.07 -2.28
C MET A 53 3.67 -1.04 -1.11
N VAL A 54 3.01 -2.19 -1.32
CA VAL A 54 2.79 -3.19 -0.28
C VAL A 54 4.13 -3.71 0.27
N LYS A 55 5.09 -3.98 -0.62
CA LYS A 55 6.44 -4.42 -0.19
C LYS A 55 7.13 -3.38 0.69
N LYS A 56 7.02 -2.08 0.36
CA LYS A 56 7.55 -0.99 1.19
C LYS A 56 6.84 -0.91 2.54
N MET A 57 5.51 -0.96 2.57
CA MET A 57 4.73 -0.93 3.81
C MET A 57 5.12 -2.08 4.75
N ILE A 58 5.26 -3.30 4.23
CA ILE A 58 5.70 -4.47 5.03
C ILE A 58 7.11 -4.24 5.58
N ASN A 59 8.03 -3.71 4.77
CA ASN A 59 9.40 -3.45 5.22
C ASN A 59 9.46 -2.35 6.30
N LEU A 60 8.62 -1.32 6.19
CA LEU A 60 8.50 -0.28 7.20
C LEU A 60 7.92 -0.84 8.50
N ALA A 61 6.85 -1.62 8.42
CA ALA A 61 6.25 -2.29 9.58
C ALA A 61 7.28 -3.19 10.28
N LYS A 62 8.00 -4.04 9.53
CA LYS A 62 9.08 -4.88 10.09
C LYS A 62 10.14 -4.05 10.82
N ARG A 63 10.61 -2.95 10.22
CA ARG A 63 11.60 -2.06 10.84
C ARG A 63 11.07 -1.33 12.07
N GLU A 64 9.77 -1.10 12.17
CA GLU A 64 9.15 -0.48 13.34
C GLU A 64 9.08 -1.49 14.48
N ILE A 65 8.63 -2.71 14.17
CA ILE A 65 8.61 -3.86 15.09
C ILE A 65 10.02 -4.18 15.62
N ASP A 66 11.02 -4.15 14.74
CA ASP A 66 12.42 -4.38 15.12
C ASP A 66 12.97 -3.24 16.00
N ARG A 67 12.43 -2.02 15.88
CA ARG A 67 12.83 -0.85 16.70
C ARG A 67 12.11 -0.81 18.04
N GLU A 68 10.85 -1.25 18.10
CA GLU A 68 10.07 -1.42 19.32
C GLU A 68 10.35 -2.80 19.94
N ASP A 69 11.59 -3.08 20.34
CA ASP A 69 12.02 -4.23 21.16
C ASP A 69 11.12 -5.49 21.10
N GLY A 70 10.92 -6.06 19.91
CA GLY A 70 10.71 -7.49 19.68
C GLY A 70 9.63 -8.23 20.51
N LYS A 71 8.55 -7.59 20.95
CA LYS A 71 7.39 -8.29 21.52
C LYS A 71 6.12 -8.00 20.73
N ILE A 72 5.92 -8.78 19.67
CA ILE A 72 4.57 -9.07 19.20
C ILE A 72 4.27 -10.49 19.66
N ASP A 73 3.50 -10.60 20.74
CA ASP A 73 2.84 -11.85 21.08
C ASP A 73 1.72 -12.05 20.04
N ILE A 74 2.08 -12.61 18.87
CA ILE A 74 1.08 -13.17 17.97
C ILE A 74 0.61 -14.45 18.64
N GLU A 75 -0.43 -14.34 19.46
CA GLU A 75 -1.21 -15.51 19.85
C GLU A 75 -1.83 -16.10 18.58
N ASP A 76 -1.12 -17.04 17.95
CA ASP A 76 -1.70 -18.00 17.03
C ASP A 76 -2.76 -18.78 17.80
N LYS A 77 -3.97 -18.25 17.86
CA LYS A 77 -5.17 -19.04 18.14
C LYS A 77 -5.39 -19.94 16.94
N ASN A 78 -4.58 -20.98 16.83
CA ASN A 78 -4.96 -22.18 16.12
C ASN A 78 -6.21 -22.69 16.83
N ASP A 79 -7.35 -22.35 16.24
CA ASP A 79 -8.67 -22.84 16.58
C ASP A 79 -8.66 -24.36 16.33
N GLU A 80 -8.22 -25.12 17.33
CA GLU A 80 -8.51 -26.56 17.45
C GLU A 80 -10.01 -26.73 17.79
N SER A 81 -10.90 -26.23 16.92
CA SER A 81 -12.28 -26.70 16.90
C SER A 81 -12.30 -28.03 16.16
N GLY A 82 -12.18 -29.07 16.99
CA GLY A 82 -12.05 -30.48 16.65
C GLY A 82 -12.90 -30.98 15.49
N ASN A 83 -12.24 -31.73 14.62
CA ASN A 83 -12.87 -32.79 13.88
C ASN A 83 -13.20 -33.94 14.86
N ARG A 84 -14.47 -34.07 15.24
CA ARG A 84 -15.10 -35.32 15.69
C ARG A 84 -16.28 -35.62 14.80
#